data_AF-A0A2G8THJ1-F1
#
_entry.id   AF-A0A2G8THJ1-F1
#
_cell.length_a   1.000
_cell.length_b   1.000
_cell.length_c   1.000
_cell.angle_alpha   90.00
_cell.angle_beta   90.00
_cell.angle_gamma   90.00
#
_symmetry.space_group_name_H-M   'P 1'
#
loop_
_entity.id
_entity.type
_entity.pdbx_description
1 polymer ?
#
loop_
_entity_poly.entity_id
_entity_poly.type
_entity_poly.pdbx_seq_one_letter_code
_entity_poly.pdbx_strand_id
1 'polypeptide(L)'
;MINKLMDSIDQVRALRVRHMSRYWKATAVIPASLFPYWQRTAQFEFKGIPQDAFFFARATEGLLTFFDCVRTSGKRCLLPSIAADSVWHAWARMDARSLDAFCIQHFGRTIAHVDQAEMGPDMENALATCIATARQLRGGDPSAPIVPRLFALDGSLFMPGGYGYRLVQGQVGCRRLDQHGRPEGALFYPVGMTAAVDLTRRDGSSCGAVAGCGGDGCDGGGGCGGD
;
A
#
# COMPACT_ATOMS: atom_id res chain seq x y z
N MET A 1 -20.60 -17.99 27.59
CA MET A 1 -20.01 -16.86 28.34
C MET A 1 -18.64 -16.45 27.78
N ILE A 2 -17.79 -17.42 27.36
CA ILE A 2 -16.48 -17.17 26.73
C ILE A 2 -16.57 -16.39 25.41
N ASN A 3 -17.49 -16.73 24.49
CA ASN A 3 -17.61 -16.02 23.20
C ASN A 3 -17.90 -14.52 23.36
N LYS A 4 -18.82 -14.13 24.27
CA LYS A 4 -19.12 -12.72 24.55
C LYS A 4 -17.90 -11.94 25.10
N LEU A 5 -17.05 -12.61 25.88
CA LEU A 5 -15.82 -12.01 26.41
C LEU A 5 -14.79 -11.81 25.30
N MET A 6 -14.60 -12.81 24.42
CA MET A 6 -13.71 -12.71 23.25
C MET A 6 -14.16 -11.59 22.30
N ASP A 7 -15.45 -11.53 21.98
CA ASP A 7 -16.05 -10.47 21.16
C ASP A 7 -15.78 -9.08 21.76
N SER A 8 -15.89 -8.95 23.08
CA SER A 8 -15.63 -7.69 23.79
C SER A 8 -14.16 -7.28 23.73
N ILE A 9 -13.24 -8.23 23.87
CA ILE A 9 -11.79 -7.99 23.75
C ILE A 9 -11.45 -7.54 22.32
N ASP A 10 -12.02 -8.19 21.31
CA ASP A 10 -11.76 -7.85 19.91
C ASP A 10 -12.33 -6.49 19.53
N GLN A 11 -13.49 -6.11 20.07
CA GLN A 11 -14.03 -4.76 19.92
C GLN A 11 -13.12 -3.69 20.54
N VAL A 12 -12.62 -3.92 21.77
CA VAL A 12 -11.67 -2.99 22.42
C VAL A 12 -10.38 -2.88 21.62
N ARG A 13 -9.85 -4.00 21.12
CA ARG A 13 -8.66 -4.01 20.25
C ARG A 13 -8.91 -3.27 18.94
N ALA A 14 -10.06 -3.46 18.31
CA ALA A 14 -10.45 -2.78 17.08
C ALA A 14 -10.54 -1.25 17.27
N LEU A 15 -11.16 -0.81 18.37
CA LEU A 15 -11.22 0.62 18.73
C LEU A 15 -9.81 1.20 18.93
N ARG A 16 -8.94 0.47 19.63
CA ARG A 16 -7.55 0.89 19.82
C ARG A 16 -6.81 1.03 18.50
N VAL A 17 -6.98 0.09 17.57
CA VAL A 17 -6.39 0.16 16.22
C VAL A 17 -6.86 1.42 15.49
N ARG A 18 -8.17 1.71 15.49
CA ARG A 18 -8.72 2.90 14.84
C ARG A 18 -8.18 4.19 15.44
N HIS A 19 -8.13 4.29 16.76
CA HIS A 19 -7.63 5.48 17.46
C HIS A 19 -6.13 5.71 17.30
N MET A 20 -5.32 4.64 17.29
CA MET A 20 -3.87 4.75 17.13
C MET A 20 -3.44 4.82 15.66
N SER A 21 -4.36 4.63 14.71
CA SER A 21 -4.06 4.72 13.30
C SER A 21 -3.79 6.16 12.88
N ARG A 22 -2.82 6.35 11.99
CA ARG A 22 -2.62 7.63 11.31
C ARG A 22 -3.85 8.07 10.50
N TYR A 23 -4.73 7.11 10.19
CA TYR A 23 -5.95 7.32 9.43
C TYR A 23 -7.19 7.50 10.31
N TRP A 24 -7.06 7.74 11.61
CA TRP A 24 -8.22 7.79 12.51
C TRP A 24 -9.36 8.69 11.98
N LYS A 25 -9.04 9.85 11.39
CA LYS A 25 -10.02 10.75 10.76
C LYS A 25 -10.74 10.10 9.58
N ALA A 26 -10.01 9.45 8.69
CA ALA A 26 -10.58 8.75 7.54
C ALA A 26 -11.39 7.53 8.00
N THR A 27 -10.92 6.77 9.00
CA THR A 27 -11.67 5.64 9.55
C THR A 27 -12.97 6.05 10.25
N ALA A 28 -13.13 7.32 10.65
CA ALA A 28 -14.35 7.82 11.28
C ALA A 28 -15.49 8.03 10.28
N VAL A 29 -15.19 8.26 9.00
CA VAL A 29 -16.19 8.49 7.95
C VAL A 29 -16.50 7.22 7.13
N ILE A 30 -15.82 6.11 7.41
CA ILE A 30 -16.14 4.81 6.80
C ILE A 30 -17.57 4.43 7.17
N PRO A 31 -18.41 3.99 6.22
CA PRO A 31 -19.79 3.61 6.50
C PRO A 31 -19.87 2.54 7.61
N ALA A 32 -20.70 2.79 8.63
CA ALA A 32 -20.90 1.85 9.73
C ALA A 32 -21.47 0.50 9.26
N SER A 33 -22.15 0.48 8.11
CA SER A 33 -22.67 -0.72 7.44
C SER A 33 -21.58 -1.59 6.80
N LEU A 34 -20.37 -1.07 6.58
CA LEU A 34 -19.30 -1.80 5.88
C LEU A 34 -18.85 -3.04 6.67
N PHE A 35 -18.61 -2.90 7.98
CA PHE A 35 -18.21 -4.03 8.82
C PHE A 35 -19.23 -5.18 8.82
N PRO A 36 -20.53 -4.96 9.15
CA PRO A 36 -21.50 -6.05 9.14
C PRO A 36 -21.75 -6.59 7.73
N TYR A 37 -21.58 -5.79 6.67
CA TYR A 37 -21.63 -6.29 5.29
C TYR A 37 -20.45 -7.23 5.00
N TRP A 38 -19.22 -6.77 5.22
CA TRP A 38 -17.99 -7.57 5.05
C TRP A 38 -18.04 -8.85 5.87
N GLN A 39 -18.48 -8.78 7.13
CA GLN A 39 -18.59 -9.94 8.00
C GLN A 39 -19.46 -11.04 7.40
N ARG A 40 -20.58 -10.67 6.75
CA ARG A 40 -21.48 -11.64 6.09
C ARG A 40 -20.93 -12.15 4.76
N THR A 41 -20.25 -11.31 3.99
CA THR A 41 -19.94 -11.61 2.58
C THR A 41 -18.51 -12.11 2.35
N ALA A 42 -17.54 -11.74 3.18
CA ALA A 42 -16.13 -12.01 2.95
C ALA A 42 -15.82 -13.51 2.82
N GLN A 43 -16.46 -14.37 3.61
CA GLN A 43 -16.26 -15.83 3.55
C GLN A 43 -16.72 -16.51 2.25
N PHE A 44 -17.57 -15.84 1.46
CA PHE A 44 -17.99 -16.41 0.18
C PHE A 44 -16.84 -16.41 -0.82
N GLU A 45 -16.02 -15.37 -0.79
CA GLU A 45 -14.85 -15.15 -1.65
C GLU A 45 -13.55 -15.65 -1.00
N PHE A 46 -13.36 -15.35 0.29
CA PHE A 46 -12.15 -15.68 1.06
C PHE A 46 -12.48 -16.76 2.11
N LYS A 47 -12.35 -18.03 1.72
CA LYS A 47 -12.68 -19.16 2.59
C LYS A 47 -11.81 -19.18 3.85
N GLY A 48 -12.46 -19.30 5.01
CA GLY A 48 -11.78 -19.39 6.31
C GLY A 48 -11.31 -18.05 6.89
N ILE A 49 -11.61 -16.92 6.24
CA ILE A 49 -11.23 -15.59 6.74
C ILE A 49 -11.76 -15.37 8.18
N PRO A 50 -10.92 -14.91 9.12
CA PRO A 50 -11.41 -14.44 10.42
C PRO A 50 -12.38 -13.28 10.24
N GLN A 51 -13.52 -13.32 10.93
CA GLN A 51 -14.64 -12.38 10.77
C GLN A 51 -14.81 -11.44 11.96
N ASP A 52 -13.78 -11.30 12.80
CA ASP A 52 -13.82 -10.46 13.99
C ASP A 52 -13.54 -8.98 13.69
N ALA A 53 -13.93 -8.12 14.64
CA ALA A 53 -13.80 -6.67 14.49
C ALA A 53 -12.34 -6.21 14.45
N PHE A 54 -11.43 -6.91 15.13
CA PHE A 54 -10.01 -6.58 15.14
C PHE A 54 -9.40 -6.85 13.77
N PHE A 55 -9.66 -8.01 13.17
CA PHE A 55 -9.26 -8.34 11.81
C PHE A 55 -9.73 -7.27 10.83
N PHE A 56 -11.02 -6.92 10.85
CA PHE A 56 -11.57 -5.89 9.97
C PHE A 56 -10.87 -4.53 10.15
N ALA A 57 -10.64 -4.10 11.39
CA ALA A 57 -9.97 -2.82 11.66
C ALA A 57 -8.52 -2.80 11.15
N ARG A 58 -7.79 -3.92 11.32
CA ARG A 58 -6.41 -4.07 10.81
C ARG A 58 -6.37 -4.12 9.28
N ALA A 59 -7.28 -4.86 8.66
CA ALA A 59 -7.43 -4.97 7.22
C ALA A 59 -7.78 -3.60 6.60
N THR A 60 -8.70 -2.87 7.22
CA THR A 60 -9.08 -1.51 6.82
C THR A 60 -7.90 -0.55 6.90
N GLU A 61 -7.14 -0.55 8.00
CA GLU A 61 -5.92 0.27 8.09
C GLU A 61 -4.90 -0.09 7.00
N GLY A 62 -4.77 -1.39 6.68
CA GLY A 62 -3.98 -1.88 5.56
C GLY A 62 -4.43 -1.28 4.23
N LEU A 63 -5.72 -1.34 3.95
CA LEU A 63 -6.32 -0.77 2.73
C LEU A 63 -6.05 0.74 2.61
N LEU A 64 -6.26 1.50 3.69
CA LEU A 64 -5.95 2.94 3.69
C LEU A 64 -4.46 3.21 3.50
N THR A 65 -3.60 2.34 4.01
CA THR A 65 -2.15 2.39 3.75
C THR A 65 -1.83 2.19 2.28
N PHE A 66 -2.50 1.26 1.63
CA PHE A 66 -2.34 1.05 0.20
C PHE A 66 -2.80 2.26 -0.62
N PHE A 67 -3.95 2.86 -0.30
CA PHE A 67 -4.41 4.07 -0.99
C PHE A 67 -3.41 5.23 -0.87
N ASP A 68 -2.78 5.37 0.30
CA ASP A 68 -1.74 6.38 0.49
C ASP A 68 -0.45 6.07 -0.29
N CYS A 69 -0.11 4.77 -0.45
CA CYS A 69 0.98 4.35 -1.33
C CYS A 69 0.71 4.74 -2.78
N VAL A 70 -0.49 4.48 -3.30
CA VAL A 70 -0.88 4.84 -4.68
C VAL A 70 -0.81 6.35 -4.89
N ARG A 71 -1.34 7.12 -3.92
CA ARG A 71 -1.29 8.58 -3.95
C ARG A 71 0.14 9.12 -3.97
N THR A 72 0.99 8.59 -3.08
CA THR A 72 2.35 9.10 -2.86
C THR A 72 3.28 8.72 -4.01
N SER A 73 3.15 7.51 -4.55
CA SER A 73 4.00 7.06 -5.66
C SER A 73 3.64 7.74 -6.98
N GLY A 74 2.36 8.05 -7.20
CA GLY A 74 1.84 8.48 -8.50
C GLY A 74 1.92 7.42 -9.59
N LYS A 75 2.36 6.20 -9.25
CA LYS A 75 2.57 5.05 -10.14
C LYS A 75 1.60 3.92 -9.78
N ARG A 76 1.52 2.90 -10.63
CA ARG A 76 0.73 1.69 -10.32
C ARG A 76 1.34 0.99 -9.11
N CYS A 77 0.52 0.63 -8.13
CA CYS A 77 0.93 -0.16 -6.97
C CYS A 77 0.06 -1.41 -6.90
N LEU A 78 0.69 -2.55 -6.61
CA LEU A 78 0.00 -3.80 -6.33
C LEU A 78 -0.31 -3.89 -4.83
N LEU A 79 -1.55 -4.27 -4.48
CA LEU A 79 -1.92 -4.51 -3.09
C LEU A 79 -1.32 -5.85 -2.61
N PRO A 80 -0.45 -5.88 -1.59
CA PRO A 80 0.27 -7.08 -1.20
C PRO A 80 -0.47 -7.96 -0.17
N SER A 81 -1.72 -7.61 0.18
CA SER A 81 -2.45 -8.24 1.28
C SER A 81 -3.87 -8.61 0.87
N ILE A 82 -4.17 -9.91 0.94
CA ILE A 82 -5.52 -10.43 0.68
C ILE A 82 -6.49 -10.00 1.79
N ALA A 83 -6.01 -9.83 3.02
CA ALA A 83 -6.84 -9.31 4.11
C ALA A 83 -7.36 -7.90 3.78
N ALA A 84 -6.48 -6.99 3.35
CA ALA A 84 -6.88 -5.64 2.93
C ALA A 84 -7.77 -5.67 1.67
N ASP A 85 -7.48 -6.56 0.72
CA ASP A 85 -8.25 -6.72 -0.51
C ASP A 85 -9.69 -7.15 -0.22
N SER A 86 -9.89 -8.02 0.78
CA SER A 86 -11.22 -8.46 1.20
C SER A 86 -12.14 -7.31 1.63
N VAL A 87 -11.58 -6.29 2.28
CA VAL A 87 -12.32 -5.09 2.70
C VAL A 87 -12.62 -4.21 1.50
N TRP A 88 -11.68 -4.08 0.56
CA TRP A 88 -11.89 -3.32 -0.68
C TRP A 88 -13.01 -3.95 -1.51
N HIS A 89 -12.95 -5.26 -1.71
CA HIS A 89 -13.98 -6.07 -2.38
C HIS A 89 -15.36 -5.87 -1.76
N ALA A 90 -15.47 -5.97 -0.43
CA ALA A 90 -16.71 -5.74 0.27
C ALA A 90 -17.23 -4.30 0.10
N TRP A 91 -16.35 -3.29 0.18
CA TRP A 91 -16.76 -1.89 0.03
C TRP A 91 -17.20 -1.58 -1.39
N ALA A 92 -16.45 -2.01 -2.40
CA ALA A 92 -16.78 -1.81 -3.81
C ALA A 92 -18.13 -2.46 -4.17
N ARG A 93 -18.40 -3.68 -3.67
CA ARG A 93 -19.68 -4.38 -3.89
C ARG A 93 -20.84 -3.75 -3.13
N MET A 94 -20.60 -3.25 -1.93
CA MET A 94 -21.65 -2.60 -1.13
C MET A 94 -22.04 -1.24 -1.71
N ASP A 95 -21.05 -0.39 -1.98
CA ASP A 95 -21.26 0.97 -2.49
C ASP A 95 -19.96 1.52 -3.11
N ALA A 96 -19.73 1.19 -4.38
CA ALA A 96 -18.59 1.69 -5.16
C ALA A 96 -18.53 3.23 -5.23
N ARG A 97 -19.69 3.91 -5.24
CA ARG A 97 -19.73 5.38 -5.30
C ARG A 97 -19.23 6.00 -4.00
N SER A 98 -19.60 5.44 -2.86
CA SER A 98 -19.07 5.88 -1.56
C SER A 98 -17.58 5.67 -1.44
N LEU A 99 -17.07 4.56 -2.00
CA LEU A 99 -15.64 4.27 -2.03
C LEU A 99 -14.89 5.28 -2.90
N ASP A 100 -15.38 5.57 -4.10
CA ASP A 100 -14.78 6.58 -4.98
C ASP A 100 -14.78 7.97 -4.34
N ALA A 101 -15.91 8.38 -3.76
CA ALA A 101 -16.02 9.66 -3.06
C ALA A 101 -15.03 9.73 -1.88
N PHE A 102 -14.90 8.65 -1.11
CA PHE A 102 -13.95 8.55 -0.03
C PHE A 102 -12.49 8.64 -0.52
N CYS A 103 -12.17 7.94 -1.62
CA CYS A 103 -10.84 8.00 -2.25
C CYS A 103 -10.50 9.40 -2.73
N ILE A 104 -11.44 10.09 -3.40
CA ILE A 104 -11.26 11.48 -3.84
C ILE A 104 -11.05 12.40 -2.64
N GLN A 105 -11.89 12.30 -1.61
CA GLN A 105 -11.85 13.19 -0.45
C GLN A 105 -10.56 13.05 0.37
N HIS A 106 -10.08 11.83 0.58
CA HIS A 106 -8.95 11.57 1.48
C HIS A 106 -7.62 11.34 0.77
N PHE A 107 -7.66 10.91 -0.50
CA PHE A 107 -6.46 10.58 -1.28
C PHE A 107 -6.34 11.38 -2.59
N GLY A 108 -7.31 12.26 -2.89
CA GLY A 108 -7.26 13.24 -3.98
C GLY A 108 -7.57 12.69 -5.37
N ARG A 109 -7.89 11.40 -5.49
CA ARG A 109 -8.22 10.76 -6.77
C ARG A 109 -9.05 9.48 -6.56
N THR A 110 -9.73 9.04 -7.61
CA THR A 110 -10.23 7.67 -7.65
C THR A 110 -9.05 6.69 -7.78
N ILE A 111 -9.19 5.55 -7.11
CA ILE A 111 -8.22 4.47 -7.15
C ILE A 111 -8.97 3.25 -7.69
N ALA A 112 -8.72 2.93 -8.96
CA ALA A 112 -9.30 1.76 -9.58
C ALA A 112 -8.79 0.51 -8.88
N HIS A 113 -9.70 -0.38 -8.51
CA HIS A 113 -9.33 -1.75 -8.16
C HIS A 113 -8.90 -2.44 -9.46
N VAL A 114 -7.71 -3.01 -9.46
CA VAL A 114 -7.13 -3.71 -10.60
C VAL A 114 -6.77 -5.09 -10.12
N ASP A 115 -7.41 -6.11 -10.70
CA ASP A 115 -7.14 -7.49 -10.34
C ASP A 115 -5.69 -7.85 -10.69
N GLN A 116 -5.08 -8.72 -9.87
CA GLN A 116 -3.71 -9.16 -10.11
C GLN A 116 -3.54 -9.82 -11.49
N ALA A 117 -4.59 -10.49 -11.98
CA ALA A 117 -4.62 -11.11 -13.31
C ALA A 117 -4.56 -10.09 -14.45
N GLU A 118 -5.03 -8.85 -14.22
CA GLU A 118 -5.07 -7.79 -15.22
C GLU A 118 -3.77 -6.95 -15.26
N MET A 119 -2.89 -7.09 -14.26
CA MET A 119 -1.64 -6.34 -14.18
C MET A 119 -0.54 -6.82 -15.14
N GLY A 120 -0.66 -8.03 -15.70
CA GLY A 120 0.27 -8.55 -16.71
C GLY A 120 1.75 -8.54 -16.23
N PRO A 121 2.72 -8.29 -17.13
CA PRO A 121 4.16 -8.37 -16.80
C PRO A 121 4.65 -7.27 -15.84
N ASP A 122 3.87 -6.21 -15.60
CA ASP A 122 4.24 -5.08 -14.72
C ASP A 122 4.00 -5.33 -13.22
N MET A 123 3.50 -6.52 -12.86
CA MET A 123 3.14 -6.89 -11.50
C MET A 123 4.31 -6.73 -10.51
N GLU A 124 5.52 -7.15 -10.89
CA GLU A 124 6.71 -7.06 -10.03
C GLU A 124 7.10 -5.60 -9.76
N ASN A 125 7.05 -4.74 -10.79
CA ASN A 125 7.33 -3.31 -10.66
C ASN A 125 6.29 -2.60 -9.80
N ALA A 126 5.00 -2.94 -9.95
CA ALA A 126 3.93 -2.38 -9.13
C ALA A 126 4.07 -2.78 -7.65
N LEU A 127 4.51 -4.01 -7.39
CA LEU A 127 4.76 -4.51 -6.04
C LEU A 127 6.00 -3.89 -5.41
N ALA A 128 7.08 -3.74 -6.18
CA ALA A 128 8.30 -3.04 -5.79
C ALA A 128 8.04 -1.56 -5.48
N THR A 129 7.22 -0.90 -6.31
CA THR A 129 6.77 0.49 -6.06
C THR A 129 6.00 0.58 -4.74
N CYS A 130 5.10 -0.38 -4.48
CA CYS A 130 4.32 -0.40 -3.24
C CYS A 130 5.21 -0.58 -2.00
N ILE A 131 6.20 -1.49 -2.03
CA ILE A 131 7.06 -1.72 -0.86
C ILE A 131 7.96 -0.52 -0.55
N ALA A 132 8.57 0.10 -1.57
CA ALA A 132 9.35 1.33 -1.40
C ALA A 132 8.51 2.45 -0.81
N THR A 133 7.33 2.69 -1.38
CA THR A 133 6.45 3.77 -0.93
C THR A 133 5.94 3.51 0.49
N ALA A 134 5.62 2.28 0.83
CA ALA A 134 5.20 1.91 2.19
C ALA A 134 6.32 2.09 3.23
N ARG A 135 7.60 1.96 2.84
CA ARG A 135 8.75 2.29 3.69
C ARG A 135 8.90 3.80 3.87
N GLN A 136 8.82 4.56 2.78
CA GLN A 136 8.89 6.01 2.78
C GLN A 136 7.78 6.64 3.65
N LEU A 137 6.56 6.10 3.56
CA LEU A 137 5.41 6.54 4.36
C LEU A 137 5.58 6.34 5.87
N ARG A 138 6.58 5.58 6.31
CA ARG A 138 6.97 5.45 7.73
C ARG A 138 8.14 6.35 8.11
N GLY A 139 8.58 7.24 7.21
CA GLY A 139 9.76 8.10 7.40
C GLY A 139 11.09 7.37 7.25
N GLY A 140 11.10 6.15 6.72
CA GLY A 140 12.31 5.37 6.49
C GLY A 140 12.84 5.48 5.05
N ASP A 141 14.04 4.95 4.84
CA ASP A 141 14.64 4.81 3.50
C ASP A 141 13.81 3.81 2.65
N PRO A 142 13.40 4.18 1.41
CA PRO A 142 12.73 3.27 0.45
C PRO A 142 13.47 1.95 0.22
N SER A 143 14.80 1.96 0.37
CA SER A 143 15.71 0.83 0.16
C SER A 143 15.98 0.03 1.43
N ALA A 144 15.47 0.49 2.58
CA ALA A 144 15.72 -0.16 3.85
C ALA A 144 15.28 -1.64 3.80
N PRO A 145 16.09 -2.58 4.32
CA PRO A 145 15.75 -4.00 4.37
C PRO A 145 14.73 -4.27 5.48
N ILE A 146 13.55 -3.64 5.41
CA ILE A 146 12.47 -3.80 6.38
C ILE A 146 11.18 -4.17 5.65
N VAL A 147 10.36 -4.99 6.30
CA VAL A 147 9.02 -5.35 5.78
C VAL A 147 7.99 -4.33 6.31
N PRO A 148 7.25 -3.63 5.44
CA PRO A 148 6.15 -2.75 5.86
C PRO A 148 5.01 -3.50 6.53
N ARG A 149 4.29 -2.81 7.44
CA ARG A 149 3.12 -3.39 8.12
C ARG A 149 2.06 -3.86 7.12
N LEU A 150 1.90 -3.15 6.01
CA LEU A 150 1.02 -3.53 4.90
C LEU A 150 1.39 -4.90 4.31
N PHE A 151 2.69 -5.17 4.13
CA PHE A 151 3.18 -6.45 3.62
C PHE A 151 3.08 -7.55 4.68
N ALA A 152 3.39 -7.24 5.95
CA ALA A 152 3.28 -8.21 7.03
C ALA A 152 1.81 -8.53 7.43
N LEU A 153 0.82 -7.89 6.83
CA LEU A 153 -0.56 -7.87 7.32
C LEU A 153 -1.19 -9.27 7.32
N ASP A 154 -1.14 -9.97 6.19
CA ASP A 154 -1.74 -11.30 6.03
C ASP A 154 -1.17 -12.29 7.04
N GLY A 155 0.16 -12.34 7.20
CA GLY A 155 0.80 -13.21 8.18
C GLY A 155 0.47 -12.83 9.63
N SER A 156 0.30 -11.53 9.93
CA SER A 156 -0.09 -11.07 11.27
C SER A 156 -1.54 -11.36 11.64
N LEU A 157 -2.39 -11.52 10.64
CA LEU A 157 -3.82 -11.78 10.78
C LEU A 157 -4.18 -13.25 10.55
N PHE A 158 -3.19 -14.12 10.30
CA PHE A 158 -3.39 -15.52 9.90
C PHE A 158 -4.37 -15.64 8.73
N MET A 159 -4.22 -14.78 7.72
CA MET A 159 -5.09 -14.75 6.56
C MET A 159 -4.92 -16.04 5.72
N PRO A 160 -5.96 -16.88 5.58
CA PRO A 160 -5.89 -18.09 4.76
C PRO A 160 -5.58 -17.76 3.30
N GLY A 161 -4.66 -18.52 2.71
CA GLY A 161 -4.28 -18.33 1.30
C GLY A 161 -3.50 -17.03 1.03
N GLY A 162 -3.22 -16.21 2.05
CA GLY A 162 -2.53 -14.93 1.97
C GLY A 162 -1.03 -15.02 1.67
N TYR A 163 -0.34 -13.90 1.85
CA TYR A 163 1.11 -13.80 1.63
C TYR A 163 1.90 -13.57 2.91
N GLY A 164 2.91 -14.39 3.14
CA GLY A 164 3.86 -14.27 4.24
C GLY A 164 5.17 -13.63 3.78
N TYR A 165 5.37 -12.34 4.08
CA TYR A 165 6.62 -11.65 3.79
C TYR A 165 7.59 -11.71 4.97
N ARG A 166 8.87 -11.98 4.70
CA ARG A 166 9.92 -12.04 5.71
C ARG A 166 11.24 -11.51 5.16
N LEU A 167 12.01 -10.84 6.03
CA LEU A 167 13.39 -10.49 5.72
C LEU A 167 14.32 -11.67 5.99
N VAL A 168 15.09 -12.08 4.99
CA VAL A 168 16.13 -13.12 5.08
C VAL A 168 17.39 -12.58 4.42
N GLN A 169 18.51 -12.52 5.17
CA GLN A 169 19.81 -12.03 4.66
C GLN A 169 19.74 -10.68 3.91
N GLY A 170 18.91 -9.75 4.40
CA GLY A 170 18.73 -8.42 3.81
C GLY A 170 17.79 -8.38 2.59
N GLN A 171 17.24 -9.53 2.16
CA GLN A 171 16.28 -9.62 1.06
C GLN A 171 14.87 -9.89 1.59
N VAL A 172 13.86 -9.29 0.94
CA VAL A 172 12.45 -9.57 1.27
C VAL A 172 12.01 -10.80 0.48
N GLY A 173 11.84 -11.91 1.20
CA GLY A 173 11.21 -13.12 0.69
C GLY A 173 9.69 -13.11 0.91
N CYS A 174 8.98 -13.70 -0.02
CA CYS A 174 7.54 -13.91 -0.01
C CYS A 174 7.24 -15.41 -0.11
N ARG A 175 6.22 -15.88 0.61
CA ARG A 175 5.69 -17.24 0.50
C ARG A 175 4.18 -17.24 0.68
N ARG A 176 3.50 -18.30 0.28
CA ARG A 176 2.06 -18.46 0.49
C ARG A 176 1.77 -18.85 1.93
N LEU A 177 0.60 -18.48 2.41
CA LEU A 177 0.01 -18.99 3.64
C LEU A 177 -1.00 -20.09 3.29
N ASP A 178 -1.03 -21.15 4.08
CA ASP A 178 -1.98 -22.25 3.95
C ASP A 178 -3.40 -21.80 4.34
N GLN A 179 -4.35 -22.75 4.33
CA GLN A 179 -5.74 -22.52 4.73
C GLN A 179 -5.94 -22.10 6.19
N HIS A 180 -4.91 -22.20 7.03
CA HIS A 180 -4.90 -21.77 8.44
C HIS A 180 -4.07 -20.50 8.65
N GLY A 181 -3.64 -19.83 7.56
CA GLY A 181 -2.80 -18.64 7.64
C GLY A 181 -1.37 -18.93 8.10
N ARG A 182 -0.93 -20.19 8.05
CA ARG A 182 0.42 -20.61 8.43
C ARG A 182 1.31 -20.62 7.20
N PRO A 183 2.59 -20.29 7.33
CA PRO A 183 3.44 -20.20 6.17
C PRO A 183 3.74 -21.57 5.55
N GLU A 184 3.59 -21.68 4.25
CA GLU A 184 3.75 -22.92 3.48
C GLU A 184 4.72 -22.71 2.31
N GLY A 185 5.47 -23.77 1.98
CA GLY A 185 6.38 -23.79 0.83
C GLY A 185 7.69 -23.00 1.02
N ALA A 186 8.46 -22.95 -0.06
CA ALA A 186 9.72 -22.23 -0.13
C ALA A 186 9.50 -20.71 -0.23
N LEU A 187 10.48 -19.93 0.24
CA LEU A 187 10.51 -18.49 0.00
C LEU A 187 10.87 -18.22 -1.46
N PHE A 188 10.05 -17.40 -2.11
CA PHE A 188 10.32 -16.77 -3.39
C PHE A 188 10.81 -15.34 -3.14
N TYR A 189 11.72 -14.84 -3.97
CA TYR A 189 12.28 -13.50 -3.85
C TYR A 189 11.94 -12.69 -5.10
N PRO A 190 10.85 -11.90 -5.08
CA PRO A 190 10.47 -11.09 -6.24
C PRO A 190 11.54 -10.05 -6.56
N VAL A 191 11.87 -9.93 -7.84
CA VAL A 191 12.80 -8.92 -8.32
C VAL A 191 12.23 -7.53 -8.00
N GLY A 192 13.08 -6.62 -7.49
CA GLY A 192 12.68 -5.25 -7.17
C GLY A 192 12.19 -4.98 -5.73
N MET A 193 11.88 -5.98 -4.90
CA MET A 193 11.49 -5.72 -3.49
C MET A 193 12.66 -5.24 -2.60
N THR A 194 13.86 -5.68 -2.93
CA THR A 194 15.09 -5.31 -2.21
C THR A 194 15.78 -4.11 -2.86
N ALA A 195 15.67 -3.98 -4.19
CA ALA A 195 16.29 -2.93 -4.99
C ALA A 195 15.30 -1.83 -5.42
N ALA A 196 14.29 -1.53 -4.59
CA ALA A 196 13.21 -0.58 -4.91
C ALA A 196 13.68 0.91 -5.02
N VAL A 197 14.98 1.12 -5.16
CA VAL A 197 15.69 2.40 -5.21
C VAL A 197 15.49 3.12 -6.54
N ASP A 198 15.37 2.39 -7.65
CA ASP A 198 15.36 3.02 -8.98
C ASP A 198 13.95 3.43 -9.45
N LEU A 199 12.90 2.82 -8.88
CA LEU A 199 11.52 3.07 -9.29
C LEU A 199 10.89 4.33 -8.65
N THR A 200 11.51 4.92 -7.62
CA THR A 200 10.99 6.13 -6.95
C THR A 200 11.70 7.42 -7.38
N ARG A 201 12.78 7.33 -8.17
CA ARG A 201 13.33 8.49 -8.87
C ARG A 201 12.25 8.99 -9.84
N ARG A 202 11.80 10.22 -9.61
CA ARG A 202 11.02 10.97 -10.60
C ARG A 202 11.85 11.00 -11.87
N ASP A 203 11.33 10.46 -12.97
CA ASP A 203 11.75 10.86 -14.31
C ASP A 203 11.39 12.34 -14.47
N GLY A 204 12.25 13.20 -13.92
CA GLY A 204 12.31 14.61 -14.24
C GLY A 204 13.22 14.76 -15.45
N SER A 205 12.78 14.30 -16.62
CA SER A 205 13.42 14.62 -17.89
C SER A 205 12.50 15.55 -18.67
N SER A 206 12.87 16.83 -18.71
CA SER A 206 12.91 17.67 -19.92
C SER A 206 12.57 19.13 -19.61
N CYS A 207 13.60 19.95 -19.41
CA CYS A 207 13.74 21.22 -20.13
C CYS A 207 15.23 21.66 -20.12
N GLY A 208 15.90 21.37 -21.24
CA GLY A 208 17.05 22.07 -21.83
C GLY A 208 18.16 22.60 -20.92
N ALA A 209 19.19 21.77 -20.70
CA ALA A 209 20.55 22.29 -20.47
C ALA A 209 21.31 22.21 -21.80
N VAL A 210 21.31 23.32 -22.53
CA VAL A 210 22.27 23.51 -23.63
C VAL A 210 23.67 23.57 -23.03
N ALA A 211 24.56 22.74 -23.56
CA ALA A 211 25.98 22.79 -23.31
C ALA A 211 26.54 24.12 -23.84
N GLY A 212 27.30 24.82 -23.01
CA GLY A 212 28.03 26.02 -23.36
C GLY A 212 29.19 26.21 -22.40
N CYS A 213 30.35 25.74 -22.83
CA CYS A 213 31.63 25.80 -22.15
C CYS A 213 32.23 27.22 -22.14
N GLY A 214 32.76 27.61 -20.97
CA GLY A 214 34.07 28.28 -20.79
C GLY A 214 34.28 29.73 -21.26
N GLY A 215 34.93 30.52 -20.40
CA GLY A 215 35.90 31.53 -20.83
C GLY A 215 35.64 32.97 -20.39
N ASP A 216 36.17 33.31 -19.21
CA ASP A 216 37.01 34.48 -18.91
C ASP A 216 36.81 35.83 -19.63
N GLY A 217 36.55 36.86 -18.82
CA GLY A 217 37.51 37.97 -18.66
C GLY A 217 37.50 39.17 -19.61
N CYS A 218 37.43 40.35 -18.98
CA CYS A 218 38.08 41.63 -19.32
C CYS A 218 37.33 42.65 -20.21
N ASP A 219 36.93 43.75 -19.56
CA ASP A 219 37.20 45.17 -19.86
C ASP A 219 37.44 45.63 -21.31
N GLY A 220 36.79 46.74 -21.68
CA GLY A 220 37.39 47.72 -22.59
C GLY A 220 36.47 48.41 -23.59
N GLY A 221 35.95 49.58 -23.20
CA GLY A 221 36.01 50.84 -23.94
C GLY A 221 35.64 50.94 -25.44
N GLY A 222 34.65 51.81 -25.70
CA GLY A 222 34.80 52.93 -26.64
C GLY A 222 34.38 52.73 -28.10
N GLY A 223 33.71 53.73 -28.67
CA GLY A 223 33.67 53.94 -30.13
C GLY A 223 32.33 54.44 -30.68
N CYS A 224 32.36 55.62 -31.28
CA CYS A 224 31.30 56.39 -31.91
C CYS A 224 31.44 56.43 -33.46
N GLY A 225 30.38 56.84 -34.18
CA GLY A 225 30.36 57.20 -35.62
C GLY A 225 29.45 56.28 -36.45
N GLY A 226 28.43 56.76 -37.18
CA GLY A 226 28.53 57.48 -38.47
C GLY A 226 28.69 56.43 -39.59
N ASP A 227 27.80 56.22 -40.56
CA ASP A 227 26.96 57.12 -41.37
C ASP A 227 25.57 56.55 -41.68
#